data_AF-S3CM27-F1
#
_entry.id   AF-S3CM27-F1
#
_cell.length_a   1.000
_cell.length_b   1.000
_cell.length_c   1.000
_cell.angle_alpha   90.00
_cell.angle_beta   90.00
_cell.angle_gamma   90.00
#
_symmetry.space_group_name_H-M   'P 1'
#
loop_
_entity.id
_entity.type
_entity.pdbx_description
1 polymer ?
#
loop_
_entity_poly.entity_id
_entity_poly.type
_entity_poly.pdbx_seq_one_letter_code
_entity_poly.pdbx_strand_id
1 'polypeptide(L)'
;MMQAAFQCRDDVLDADDARDKYVARQLFRKLAANKRPTDAQTAGQPYTLFSEDFRPENKPEDFSSSPGAWLEQCEPYMQTFLRLLEEAEAEQANKQDNVKDKDNGLTLSQRMRANWTSRRWMVEYAARTTWVFDHFWWKYIDKSCFGENEDEDHKERLVLLTDVQREQLEPFVAKKLLMTEEKEILQCTDEDVQRRLQELLI
;
A
#
# COMPACT_ATOMS: atom_id res chain seq x y z
N MET A 1 4.24 -5.97 10.36
CA MET A 1 5.24 -6.21 9.29
C MET A 1 5.29 -7.66 8.79
N MET A 2 4.73 -8.65 9.51
CA MET A 2 4.74 -10.04 9.03
C MET A 2 3.92 -10.28 7.75
N GLN A 3 2.80 -9.57 7.50
CA GLN A 3 1.98 -9.73 6.28
C GLN A 3 2.73 -9.48 4.95
N ALA A 4 3.79 -8.67 4.93
CA ALA A 4 4.56 -8.39 3.71
C ALA A 4 5.43 -9.59 3.25
N ALA A 5 5.55 -10.64 4.07
CA ALA A 5 6.21 -11.90 3.73
C ALA A 5 5.23 -12.98 3.23
N PHE A 6 3.91 -12.80 3.40
CA PHE A 6 2.90 -13.81 3.09
C PHE A 6 2.36 -13.64 1.65
N GLN A 7 2.98 -14.32 0.67
CA GLN A 7 2.58 -14.29 -0.75
C GLN A 7 2.38 -15.68 -1.33
N CYS A 8 1.43 -16.41 -0.78
CA CYS A 8 1.01 -17.71 -1.32
C CYS A 8 -0.29 -17.67 -2.11
N ARG A 9 -0.90 -16.50 -2.31
CA ARG A 9 -2.11 -16.33 -3.13
C ARG A 9 -2.05 -15.18 -4.14
N ASP A 10 -0.88 -14.61 -4.40
CA ASP A 10 -0.77 -13.74 -5.58
C ASP A 10 -0.70 -14.66 -6.79
N ASP A 11 -1.85 -14.81 -7.43
CA ASP A 11 -1.97 -15.26 -8.79
C ASP A 11 -1.15 -14.33 -9.68
N VAL A 12 -0.45 -14.90 -10.64
CA VAL A 12 0.33 -14.16 -11.63
C VAL A 12 -0.35 -14.40 -12.97
N LEU A 13 -0.68 -13.33 -13.68
CA LEU A 13 -1.37 -13.40 -14.96
C LEU A 13 -0.40 -13.83 -16.07
N ASP A 14 0.77 -13.19 -16.11
CA ASP A 14 1.82 -13.45 -17.08
C ASP A 14 3.21 -13.06 -16.53
N ALA A 15 4.24 -13.20 -17.36
CA ALA A 15 5.60 -12.91 -16.97
C ALA A 15 5.83 -11.42 -16.62
N ASP A 16 5.08 -10.50 -17.24
CA ASP A 16 5.22 -9.06 -17.01
C ASP A 16 4.60 -8.69 -15.66
N ASP A 17 3.39 -9.19 -15.39
CA ASP A 17 2.72 -9.07 -14.09
C ASP A 17 3.59 -9.65 -12.95
N ALA A 18 4.28 -10.77 -13.21
CA ALA A 18 5.24 -11.33 -12.24
C ALA A 18 6.40 -10.38 -11.92
N ARG A 19 6.93 -9.69 -12.95
CA ARG A 19 8.03 -8.73 -12.81
C ARG A 19 7.56 -7.47 -12.09
N ASP A 20 6.43 -6.91 -12.50
CA ASP A 20 5.77 -5.80 -11.83
C ASP A 20 5.59 -6.09 -10.35
N LYS A 21 5.07 -7.27 -10.04
CA LYS A 21 4.90 -7.74 -8.67
C LYS A 21 6.20 -7.77 -7.89
N TYR A 22 7.24 -8.37 -8.46
CA TYR A 22 8.54 -8.49 -7.81
C TYR A 22 9.15 -7.11 -7.54
N VAL A 23 9.21 -6.24 -8.55
CA VAL A 23 9.86 -4.94 -8.46
C VAL A 23 9.13 -4.04 -7.47
N ALA A 24 7.80 -3.94 -7.56
CA ALA A 24 6.99 -3.16 -6.62
C ALA A 24 7.27 -3.54 -5.16
N ARG A 25 7.33 -4.85 -4.87
CA ARG A 25 7.60 -5.38 -3.53
C ARG A 25 9.02 -5.08 -3.04
N GLN A 26 10.02 -5.18 -3.91
CA GLN A 26 11.40 -4.86 -3.53
C GLN A 26 11.58 -3.38 -3.22
N LEU A 27 10.96 -2.52 -4.01
CA LEU A 27 10.99 -1.08 -3.78
C LEU A 27 10.25 -0.69 -2.50
N PHE A 28 9.07 -1.28 -2.25
CA PHE A 28 8.34 -1.06 -1.01
C PHE A 28 9.15 -1.47 0.22
N ARG A 29 9.85 -2.62 0.17
CA ARG A 29 10.76 -3.04 1.24
C ARG A 29 11.90 -2.06 1.45
N LYS A 30 12.49 -1.53 0.38
CA LYS A 30 13.51 -0.48 0.47
C LYS A 30 12.98 0.78 1.15
N LEU A 31 11.75 1.21 0.85
CA LEU A 31 11.12 2.35 1.52
C LEU A 31 10.89 2.07 3.01
N ALA A 32 10.36 0.90 3.33
CA ALA A 32 10.10 0.47 4.70
C ALA A 32 11.40 0.38 5.53
N ALA A 33 12.47 -0.18 4.96
CA ALA A 33 13.78 -0.29 5.61
C ALA A 33 14.43 1.08 5.87
N ASN A 34 14.28 2.02 4.93
CA ASN A 34 14.87 3.35 5.03
C ASN A 34 14.04 4.36 5.84
N LYS A 35 12.91 3.94 6.42
CA LYS A 35 11.98 4.80 7.18
C LYS A 35 11.64 6.12 6.47
N ARG A 36 11.53 6.07 5.14
CA ARG A 36 11.08 7.22 4.34
C ARG A 36 9.60 7.02 4.03
N PRO A 37 8.67 7.45 4.91
CA PRO A 37 7.35 7.79 4.41
C PRO A 37 7.50 9.02 3.52
N THR A 38 6.53 9.18 2.63
CA THR A 38 6.44 10.07 1.47
C THR A 38 6.56 11.58 1.76
N ASP A 39 7.17 12.03 2.85
CA ASP A 39 7.48 13.44 3.11
C ASP A 39 8.34 13.66 4.36
N ALA A 40 9.27 14.62 4.28
CA ALA A 40 10.14 15.03 5.40
C ALA A 40 9.39 15.75 6.54
N GLN A 41 8.18 16.26 6.30
CA GLN A 41 7.45 17.12 7.24
C GLN A 41 6.79 16.38 8.42
N THR A 42 6.69 15.05 8.36
CA THR A 42 6.02 14.23 9.40
C THR A 42 6.84 13.02 9.84
N ALA A 43 8.13 13.00 9.53
CA ALA A 43 9.05 11.94 9.95
C ALA A 43 9.08 11.87 11.49
N GLY A 44 8.34 10.93 12.08
CA GLY A 44 8.31 10.68 13.52
C GLY A 44 6.95 10.73 14.19
N GLN A 45 5.87 11.09 13.49
CA GLN A 45 4.53 10.94 14.06
C GLN A 45 4.08 9.47 13.94
N PRO A 46 3.63 8.84 15.04
CA PRO A 46 3.03 7.52 14.95
C PRO A 46 1.83 7.58 14.01
N TYR A 47 1.77 6.65 13.06
CA TYR A 47 0.68 6.54 12.09
C TYR A 47 -0.61 6.13 12.80
N THR A 48 -1.32 7.09 13.40
CA THR A 48 -2.69 6.87 13.85
C THR A 48 -3.60 7.12 12.68
N LEU A 49 -3.86 6.07 11.91
CA LEU A 49 -4.82 6.10 10.84
C LEU A 49 -6.22 6.00 11.44
N PHE A 50 -6.95 7.12 11.43
CA PHE A 50 -8.35 7.17 11.80
C PHE A 50 -9.28 6.51 10.76
N SER A 51 -8.76 6.05 9.62
CA SER A 51 -9.52 5.31 8.62
C SER A 51 -9.40 3.79 8.81
N GLU A 52 -9.61 3.30 10.03
CA GLU A 52 -9.90 1.88 10.25
C GLU A 52 -11.14 1.40 9.50
N ASP A 53 -11.95 2.30 8.93
CA ASP A 53 -13.14 1.95 8.13
C ASP A 53 -12.83 1.50 6.70
N PHE A 54 -11.59 1.65 6.20
CA PHE A 54 -11.13 0.93 5.01
C PHE A 54 -10.61 -0.46 5.35
N ARG A 55 -11.24 -1.15 6.32
CA ARG A 55 -10.96 -2.57 6.53
C ARG A 55 -11.11 -3.32 5.21
N PRO A 56 -10.28 -4.34 4.95
CA PRO A 56 -10.48 -5.26 3.83
C PRO A 56 -11.88 -5.90 3.79
N GLU A 57 -12.59 -5.87 4.93
CA GLU A 57 -13.97 -6.33 5.12
C GLU A 57 -15.02 -5.40 4.49
N ASN A 58 -14.72 -4.10 4.31
CA ASN A 58 -15.61 -3.09 3.72
C ASN A 58 -15.39 -2.89 2.21
N LYS A 59 -14.68 -3.80 1.55
CA LYS A 59 -14.54 -3.74 0.08
C LYS A 59 -15.85 -4.23 -0.58
N PRO A 60 -16.35 -3.56 -1.64
CA PRO A 60 -17.46 -4.09 -2.41
C PRO A 60 -17.07 -5.41 -3.10
N GLU A 61 -18.04 -6.29 -3.35
CA GLU A 61 -17.80 -7.60 -4.01
C GLU A 61 -17.13 -7.45 -5.39
N ASP A 62 -17.38 -6.35 -6.11
CA ASP A 62 -16.81 -6.04 -7.44
C ASP A 62 -15.38 -5.46 -7.40
N PHE A 63 -14.76 -5.37 -6.22
CA PHE A 63 -13.40 -4.83 -6.04
C PHE A 63 -12.33 -5.60 -6.85
N SER A 64 -12.61 -6.84 -7.24
CA SER A 64 -11.77 -7.68 -8.12
C SER A 64 -11.60 -7.15 -9.53
N SER A 65 -12.61 -6.46 -10.07
CA SER A 65 -12.66 -6.10 -11.48
C SER A 65 -12.01 -4.75 -11.78
N SER A 66 -12.03 -3.80 -10.83
CA SER A 66 -11.39 -2.48 -11.00
C SER A 66 -11.13 -1.79 -9.65
N PRO A 67 -9.95 -2.00 -9.04
CA PRO A 67 -9.56 -1.32 -7.82
C PRO A 67 -9.51 0.21 -7.97
N GLY A 68 -9.21 0.69 -9.18
CA GLY A 68 -9.22 2.12 -9.52
C GLY A 68 -10.62 2.74 -9.49
N ALA A 69 -11.65 2.05 -10.02
CA ALA A 69 -13.01 2.56 -10.00
C ALA A 69 -13.59 2.64 -8.58
N TRP A 70 -13.21 1.72 -7.70
CA TRP A 70 -13.58 1.79 -6.29
C TRP A 70 -13.02 3.04 -5.60
N LEU A 71 -11.75 3.37 -5.85
CA LEU A 71 -11.14 4.59 -5.30
C LEU A 71 -11.89 5.85 -5.73
N GLU A 72 -12.25 5.94 -7.00
CA GLU A 72 -13.03 7.05 -7.54
C GLU A 72 -14.41 7.16 -6.86
N GLN A 73 -15.00 6.02 -6.47
CA GLN A 73 -16.24 5.99 -5.70
C GLN A 73 -16.04 6.34 -4.22
N CYS A 74 -14.89 6.02 -3.63
CA CYS A 74 -14.59 6.36 -2.22
C CYS A 74 -14.39 7.86 -2.00
N GLU A 75 -13.91 8.60 -3.00
CA GLU A 75 -13.68 10.03 -2.92
C GLU A 75 -14.91 10.82 -2.42
N PRO A 76 -16.11 10.74 -3.06
CA PRO A 76 -17.28 11.48 -2.59
C PRO A 76 -17.75 11.07 -1.19
N TYR A 77 -17.58 9.81 -0.80
CA TYR A 77 -17.90 9.35 0.55
C TYR A 77 -16.96 9.97 1.58
N MET A 78 -15.64 9.97 1.32
CA MET A 78 -14.65 10.59 2.20
C MET A 78 -14.89 12.09 2.33
N GLN A 79 -15.17 12.79 1.22
CA GLN A 79 -15.51 14.21 1.26
C GLN A 79 -16.74 14.48 2.11
N THR A 80 -17.76 13.61 2.05
CA THR A 80 -18.97 13.75 2.86
C THR A 80 -18.69 13.48 4.34
N PHE A 81 -17.95 12.42 4.65
CA PHE A 81 -17.53 12.10 6.01
C PHE A 81 -16.73 13.23 6.65
N LEU A 82 -15.75 13.78 5.92
CA LEU A 82 -14.93 14.90 6.41
C LEU A 82 -15.76 16.16 6.69
N ARG A 83 -16.75 16.48 5.84
CA ARG A 83 -17.66 17.62 6.09
C ARG A 83 -18.46 17.41 7.38
N LEU A 84 -19.04 16.23 7.56
CA LEU A 84 -19.81 15.92 8.78
C LEU A 84 -18.91 15.94 10.03
N LEU A 85 -17.66 15.49 9.90
CA LEU A 85 -16.70 15.53 10.99
C LEU A 85 -16.30 16.96 11.36
N GLU A 86 -16.09 17.83 10.37
CA GLU A 86 -15.83 19.26 10.59
C GLU A 86 -17.00 19.96 11.31
N GLU A 87 -18.24 19.66 10.90
CA GLU A 87 -19.44 20.17 11.56
C GLU A 87 -19.53 19.69 13.03
N ALA A 88 -19.29 18.41 13.27
CA ALA A 88 -19.29 17.83 14.61
C ALA A 88 -18.19 18.43 15.51
N GLU A 89 -16.97 18.60 14.98
CA GLU A 89 -15.86 19.25 15.70
C GLU A 89 -16.18 20.72 16.02
N ALA A 90 -16.82 21.46 15.11
CA ALA A 90 -17.22 22.84 15.33
C ALA A 90 -18.32 22.95 16.41
N GLU A 91 -19.31 22.05 16.39
CA GLU A 91 -20.33 21.99 17.45
C GLU A 91 -19.75 21.64 18.82
N GLN A 92 -18.76 20.75 18.86
CA GLN A 92 -18.06 20.38 20.11
C GLN A 92 -17.20 21.52 20.63
N ALA A 93 -16.50 22.24 19.75
CA ALA A 93 -15.74 23.43 20.12
C ALA A 93 -16.63 24.54 20.71
N ASN A 94 -17.88 24.66 20.23
CA ASN A 94 -18.85 25.60 20.78
C ASN A 94 -19.42 25.17 22.16
N LYS A 95 -19.30 23.89 22.53
CA LYS A 95 -19.83 23.32 23.79
C LYS A 95 -18.76 23.14 24.87
N GLN A 96 -17.49 22.98 24.48
CA GLN A 96 -16.38 22.65 25.36
C GLN A 96 -15.43 23.84 25.53
N ASP A 97 -15.41 24.46 26.71
CA ASP A 97 -14.35 25.40 27.08
C ASP A 97 -13.08 24.60 27.42
N ASN A 98 -12.19 24.51 26.42
CA ASN A 98 -10.78 24.10 26.55
C ASN A 98 -10.49 22.65 27.00
N VAL A 99 -10.51 21.71 26.06
CA VAL A 99 -9.59 20.56 26.10
C VAL A 99 -8.83 20.53 24.77
N LYS A 100 -7.71 21.26 24.71
CA LYS A 100 -6.77 21.17 23.60
C LYS A 100 -6.06 19.84 23.70
N ASP A 101 -6.39 18.93 22.79
CA ASP A 101 -5.56 17.75 22.58
C ASP A 101 -4.13 18.20 22.19
N LYS A 102 -3.13 17.59 22.83
CA LYS A 102 -1.71 17.98 22.77
C LYS A 102 -1.02 17.54 21.48
N ASP A 103 -1.70 17.62 20.34
CA ASP A 103 -1.19 17.11 19.07
C ASP A 103 -1.28 18.19 17.98
N ASN A 104 -0.18 18.92 17.77
CA ASN A 104 0.07 19.95 16.75
C ASN A 104 -0.95 21.09 16.54
N GLY A 105 -2.08 21.14 17.26
CA GLY A 105 -3.11 22.18 17.08
C GLY A 105 -4.02 21.99 15.86
N LEU A 106 -3.95 20.84 15.19
CA LEU A 106 -4.84 20.50 14.06
C LEU A 106 -6.03 19.66 14.55
N THR A 107 -7.21 19.91 13.99
CA THR A 107 -8.39 19.07 14.24
C THR A 107 -8.22 17.68 13.59
N LEU A 108 -9.05 16.72 14.00
CA LEU A 108 -9.00 15.39 13.42
C LEU A 108 -9.39 15.43 11.93
N SER A 109 -10.42 16.19 11.55
CA SER A 109 -10.80 16.37 10.14
C SER A 109 -9.67 16.92 9.28
N GLN A 110 -8.90 17.90 9.78
CA GLN A 110 -7.76 18.48 9.09
C GLN A 110 -6.65 17.44 8.86
N ARG A 111 -6.34 16.62 9.87
CA ARG A 111 -5.35 15.54 9.74
C ARG A 111 -5.82 14.48 8.75
N MET A 112 -7.09 14.08 8.81
CA MET A 112 -7.66 13.09 7.89
C MET A 112 -7.66 13.60 6.45
N ARG A 113 -8.01 14.88 6.23
CA ARG A 113 -7.95 15.50 4.90
C ARG A 113 -6.52 15.55 4.36
N ALA A 114 -5.56 16.00 5.17
CA ALA A 114 -4.16 16.03 4.77
C ALA A 114 -3.64 14.63 4.40
N ASN A 115 -4.00 13.60 5.19
CA ASN A 115 -3.64 12.23 4.90
C ASN A 115 -4.29 11.72 3.59
N TRP A 116 -5.58 12.00 3.39
CA TRP A 116 -6.32 11.63 2.18
C TRP A 116 -5.72 12.25 0.91
N THR A 117 -5.52 13.57 0.90
CA THR A 117 -4.98 14.31 -0.26
C THR A 117 -3.53 13.91 -0.58
N SER A 118 -2.71 13.65 0.45
CA SER A 118 -1.33 13.19 0.26
C SER A 118 -1.23 11.72 -0.13
N ARG A 119 -2.35 10.98 -0.21
CA ARG A 119 -2.41 9.54 -0.52
C ARG A 119 -1.59 8.66 0.42
N ARG A 120 -1.18 9.18 1.58
CA ARG A 120 -0.32 8.44 2.52
C ARG A 120 -1.01 7.21 3.08
N TRP A 121 -2.31 7.28 3.30
CA TRP A 121 -3.11 6.12 3.70
C TRP A 121 -2.99 4.93 2.75
N MET A 122 -2.72 5.17 1.46
CA MET A 122 -2.59 4.10 0.47
C MET A 122 -1.37 3.23 0.72
N VAL A 123 -0.28 3.79 1.26
CA VAL A 123 0.92 3.01 1.60
C VAL A 123 0.60 1.98 2.67
N GLU A 124 -0.16 2.37 3.69
CA GLU A 124 -0.57 1.48 4.78
C GLU A 124 -1.67 0.52 4.37
N TYR A 125 -2.62 0.98 3.56
CA TYR A 125 -3.67 0.13 3.01
C TYR A 125 -3.06 -0.95 2.10
N ALA A 126 -2.20 -0.58 1.16
CA ALA A 126 -1.52 -1.50 0.26
C ALA A 126 -0.65 -2.49 1.05
N ALA A 127 0.03 -2.05 2.11
CA ALA A 127 0.81 -2.94 2.98
C ALA A 127 -0.03 -4.05 3.64
N ARG A 128 -1.35 -3.87 3.77
CA ARG A 128 -2.30 -4.81 4.37
C ARG A 128 -3.08 -5.63 3.34
N THR A 129 -3.11 -5.20 2.08
CA THR A 129 -3.89 -5.82 1.01
C THR A 129 -2.98 -6.36 -0.09
N THR A 130 -2.65 -7.66 -0.02
CA THR A 130 -1.66 -8.28 -0.90
C THR A 130 -2.08 -8.31 -2.37
N TRP A 131 -3.34 -8.65 -2.65
CA TRP A 131 -3.81 -8.88 -4.03
C TRP A 131 -3.92 -7.58 -4.85
N VAL A 132 -4.31 -6.46 -4.24
CA VAL A 132 -4.41 -5.17 -4.96
C VAL A 132 -3.14 -4.33 -4.87
N PHE A 133 -2.16 -4.76 -4.07
CA PHE A 133 -0.94 -4.01 -3.79
C PHE A 133 -0.32 -3.42 -5.06
N ASP A 134 -0.18 -4.23 -6.10
CA ASP A 134 0.50 -3.87 -7.36
C ASP A 134 -0.20 -2.76 -8.10
N HIS A 135 -1.52 -2.84 -8.21
CA HIS A 135 -2.32 -1.80 -8.82
C HIS A 135 -2.18 -0.47 -8.07
N PHE A 136 -2.24 -0.52 -6.73
CA PHE A 136 -2.08 0.68 -5.92
C PHE A 136 -0.67 1.24 -5.98
N TRP A 137 0.32 0.35 -6.01
CA TRP A 137 1.72 0.71 -6.07
C TRP A 137 2.01 1.50 -7.33
N TRP A 138 1.77 0.92 -8.50
CA TRP A 138 2.13 1.51 -9.78
C TRP A 138 1.35 2.79 -10.09
N LYS A 139 0.05 2.79 -9.80
CA LYS A 139 -0.83 3.91 -10.12
C LYS A 139 -0.70 5.10 -9.17
N TYR A 140 -0.41 4.86 -7.88
CA TYR A 140 -0.51 5.91 -6.86
C TYR A 140 0.75 6.11 -6.00
N ILE A 141 1.54 5.06 -5.74
CA ILE A 141 2.65 5.14 -4.78
C ILE A 141 3.99 5.36 -5.50
N ASP A 142 4.27 4.64 -6.58
CA ASP A 142 5.56 4.66 -7.29
C ASP A 142 5.98 6.09 -7.66
N LYS A 143 5.08 6.83 -8.33
CA LYS A 143 5.34 8.19 -8.80
C LYS A 143 5.73 9.15 -7.69
N SER A 144 5.09 9.02 -6.52
CA SER A 144 5.36 9.87 -5.35
C SER A 144 6.71 9.57 -4.69
N CYS A 145 7.25 8.36 -4.86
CA CYS A 145 8.47 7.90 -4.22
C CYS A 145 9.70 7.98 -5.12
N PHE A 146 9.53 7.72 -6.43
CA PHE A 146 10.63 7.52 -7.37
C PHE A 146 10.59 8.46 -8.60
N GLY A 147 9.58 9.34 -8.71
CA GLY A 147 9.42 10.28 -9.81
C GLY A 147 8.53 9.75 -10.92
N GLU A 148 8.48 10.42 -12.08
CA GLU A 148 7.62 9.98 -13.19
C GLU A 148 7.93 8.54 -13.64
N ASN A 149 6.89 7.86 -14.12
CA ASN A 149 6.90 6.52 -14.71
C ASN A 149 5.71 6.49 -15.69
N GLU A 150 6.00 6.66 -16.98
CA GLU A 150 4.95 6.84 -17.99
C GLU A 150 4.09 5.57 -18.14
N ASP A 151 4.75 4.42 -18.16
CA ASP A 151 4.10 3.12 -18.40
C ASP A 151 3.49 2.51 -17.12
N GLU A 152 3.74 3.10 -15.95
CA GLU A 152 3.31 2.57 -14.65
C GLU A 152 3.75 1.11 -14.45
N ASP A 153 4.95 0.76 -14.92
CA ASP A 153 5.48 -0.60 -14.90
C ASP A 153 6.88 -0.69 -14.27
N HIS A 154 7.39 -1.92 -14.17
CA HIS A 154 8.70 -2.20 -13.59
C HIS A 154 9.92 -1.73 -14.41
N LYS A 155 9.80 -1.49 -15.71
CA LYS A 155 10.95 -1.41 -16.64
C LYS A 155 11.89 -0.28 -16.27
N GLU A 156 11.34 0.91 -16.03
CA GLU A 156 12.13 2.08 -15.60
C GLU A 156 12.72 1.90 -14.19
N ARG A 157 12.12 1.03 -13.37
CA ARG A 157 12.51 0.85 -11.97
C ARG A 157 13.52 -0.26 -11.74
N LEU A 158 13.84 -1.06 -12.76
CA LEU A 158 14.89 -2.09 -12.69
C LEU A 158 16.26 -1.52 -12.29
N VAL A 159 16.54 -0.27 -12.66
CA VAL A 159 17.79 0.42 -12.31
C VAL A 159 17.92 0.68 -10.80
N LEU A 160 16.80 0.74 -10.08
CA LEU A 160 16.76 0.97 -8.63
C LEU A 160 17.04 -0.30 -7.82
N LEU A 161 17.02 -1.47 -8.46
CA LEU A 161 17.33 -2.75 -7.83
C LEU A 161 18.83 -2.96 -7.65
N THR A 162 19.22 -3.73 -6.62
CA THR A 162 20.62 -4.19 -6.49
C THR A 162 20.90 -5.27 -7.54
N ASP A 163 22.18 -5.57 -7.82
CA ASP A 163 22.54 -6.63 -8.75
C ASP A 163 21.96 -7.98 -8.33
N VAL A 164 22.05 -8.29 -7.04
CA VAL A 164 21.45 -9.50 -6.45
C VAL A 164 19.94 -9.56 -6.68
N GLN A 165 19.22 -8.46 -6.47
CA GLN A 165 17.78 -8.41 -6.70
C GLN A 165 17.42 -8.59 -8.19
N ARG A 166 18.25 -8.06 -9.10
CA ARG A 166 18.06 -8.26 -10.54
C ARG A 166 18.32 -9.71 -10.95
N GLU A 167 19.36 -10.34 -10.40
CA GLU A 167 19.68 -11.75 -10.65
C GLU A 167 18.57 -12.70 -10.17
N GLN A 168 17.86 -12.34 -9.09
CA GLN A 168 16.76 -13.12 -8.54
C GLN A 168 15.41 -12.90 -9.26
N LEU A 169 15.30 -11.87 -10.12
CA LEU A 169 14.05 -11.54 -10.80
C LEU A 169 13.55 -12.68 -11.70
N GLU A 170 14.36 -13.11 -12.67
CA GLU A 170 13.96 -14.12 -13.65
C GLU A 170 13.73 -15.52 -13.01
N PRO A 171 14.56 -15.99 -12.05
CA PRO A 171 14.25 -17.20 -11.28
C PRO A 171 12.90 -17.12 -10.54
N PHE A 172 12.57 -15.96 -9.96
CA PHE A 172 11.28 -15.75 -9.31
C PHE A 172 10.12 -15.81 -10.30
N VAL A 173 10.24 -15.13 -11.45
CA VAL A 173 9.22 -15.13 -12.51
C VAL A 173 8.96 -16.55 -13.01
N ALA A 174 10.01 -17.31 -13.33
CA ALA A 174 9.89 -18.69 -13.78
C ALA A 174 9.19 -19.58 -12.74
N LYS A 175 9.57 -19.47 -11.46
CA LYS A 175 8.94 -20.21 -10.35
C LYS A 175 7.46 -19.86 -10.21
N LYS A 176 7.09 -18.59 -10.37
CA LYS A 176 5.70 -18.13 -10.27
C LYS A 176 4.84 -18.59 -11.42
N LEU A 177 5.35 -18.55 -12.65
CA LEU A 177 4.64 -19.05 -13.83
C LEU A 177 4.36 -20.56 -13.72
N LEU A 178 5.35 -21.35 -13.29
CA LEU A 178 5.17 -22.79 -13.04
C LEU A 178 4.10 -23.06 -11.98
N MET A 179 4.10 -22.32 -10.86
CA MET A 179 3.08 -22.45 -9.82
C MET A 179 1.66 -22.16 -10.33
N THR A 180 1.51 -21.17 -11.23
CA THR A 180 0.22 -20.86 -11.86
C THR A 180 -0.23 -21.99 -12.81
N GLU A 181 0.70 -22.56 -13.59
CA GLU A 181 0.42 -23.68 -14.51
C GLU A 181 0.02 -24.96 -13.77
N GLU A 182 0.68 -25.26 -12.66
CA GLU A 182 0.40 -26.45 -11.83
C GLU A 182 -0.91 -26.33 -11.03
N LYS A 183 -1.58 -25.16 -11.04
CA LYS A 183 -2.76 -24.82 -10.22
C LYS A 183 -2.60 -25.21 -8.75
N GLU A 184 -1.38 -25.29 -8.26
CA GLU A 184 -1.11 -25.54 -6.85
C GLU A 184 -1.45 -24.26 -6.08
N ILE A 185 -2.65 -24.22 -5.50
CA ILE A 185 -2.93 -23.31 -4.39
C ILE A 185 -2.12 -23.83 -3.21
N LEU A 186 -0.83 -23.50 -3.17
CA LEU A 186 0.03 -23.84 -2.05
C LEU A 186 -0.59 -23.22 -0.79
N GLN A 187 -1.07 -24.07 0.12
CA GLN A 187 -1.21 -23.66 1.51
C GLN A 187 0.19 -23.30 1.98
N CYS A 188 0.48 -21.99 2.06
CA CYS A 188 1.72 -21.48 2.63
C CYS A 188 1.86 -22.05 4.04
N THR A 189 2.81 -22.94 4.24
CA THR A 189 3.25 -23.28 5.59
C THR A 189 4.14 -22.14 6.10
N ASP A 190 4.24 -21.96 7.42
CA ASP A 190 5.13 -20.95 8.00
C ASP A 190 6.60 -21.18 7.58
N GLU A 191 6.97 -22.42 7.27
CA GLU A 191 8.29 -22.80 6.74
C GLU A 191 8.53 -22.31 5.31
N ASP A 192 7.51 -22.33 4.45
CA ASP A 192 7.59 -21.76 3.09
C ASP A 192 7.73 -20.23 3.14
N VAL A 193 7.05 -19.59 4.10
CA VAL A 193 7.15 -18.14 4.34
C VAL A 193 8.56 -17.78 4.81
N GLN A 194 9.13 -18.53 5.75
CA GLN A 194 10.50 -18.29 6.21
C GLN A 194 11.55 -18.51 5.11
N ARG A 195 11.40 -19.57 4.30
CA ARG A 195 12.31 -19.85 3.18
C ARG A 195 12.26 -18.74 2.13
N ARG A 196 11.06 -18.29 1.75
CA ARG A 196 10.88 -17.17 0.82
C ARG A 196 11.38 -15.85 1.39
N LEU A 197 11.20 -15.63 2.70
CA LEU A 197 11.76 -14.47 3.37
C LEU A 197 13.29 -14.49 3.28
N GLN A 198 13.94 -15.64 3.47
CA GLN A 198 15.39 -15.79 3.30
C GLN A 198 15.83 -15.60 1.83
N GLU A 199 15.10 -16.15 0.85
CA GLU A 199 15.35 -15.95 -0.59
C GLU A 199 15.22 -14.47 -1.00
N LEU A 200 14.37 -13.70 -0.31
CA LEU A 200 14.07 -12.29 -0.63
C LEU A 200 14.83 -11.27 0.23
N LEU A 201 15.56 -11.72 1.25
CA LEU A 201 16.38 -10.88 2.15
C LEU A 201 17.84 -10.72 1.69
N ILE A 202 18.15 -11.15 0.46
CA ILE A 202 19.47 -10.99 -0.17
C ILE A 202 19.59 -9.64 -0.88
#